data_AF-A0A934G4H7-F1
#
_entry.id   AF-A0A934G4H7-F1
#
_cell.length_a   1.000
_cell.length_b   1.000
_cell.length_c   1.000
_cell.angle_alpha   90.00
_cell.angle_beta   90.00
_cell.angle_gamma   90.00
#
_symmetry.space_group_name_H-M   'P 1'
#
loop_
_entity.id
_entity.type
_entity.pdbx_description
1 polymer ?
#
loop_
_entity_poly.entity_id
_entity_poly.type
_entity_poly.pdbx_seq_one_letter_code
_entity_poly.pdbx_strand_id
1 'polypeptide(L)'
;MNSSLHLILILLAVAVGVVVLCRILKLPAMLGYLLVGIMIGPHALGWIPDAPETRHLAEFGVVFLMFSIGLEFSLARLRAMQRLVFGLGTAQVVATMVLVMLSSLFFELDWRAGLALGGILAMSSTAIVSKMLVERAELNAPHGQKIMGVLLFQDLAVVPLIIVIPALAESGADMSGTIAVAMFKAAILLVALLTFGQRLLRPWFHLVAGQKSSELFMLNVLLFTLGMAWLTELADLSPTLTAIDNSAAMIAALWHGRQRAILGDWLEMPFAPASFDTVIGDGCLVLLAQPMQHQRFFERLAKIVAPGGRILLRVFLGPEQPETREEVCRDALAGKMRSVHA
;
A
#
# COMPACT_ATOMS: atom_id res chain seq x y z
N MET A 1 18.36 -10.80 -22.90
CA MET A 1 19.03 -9.49 -23.06
C MET A 1 18.99 -8.76 -21.71
N ASN A 2 19.67 -9.30 -20.70
CA ASN A 2 19.31 -9.16 -19.29
C ASN A 2 20.41 -8.46 -18.48
N SER A 3 20.57 -7.14 -18.63
CA SER A 3 21.35 -6.36 -17.66
C SER A 3 20.50 -5.19 -17.20
N SER A 4 20.29 -5.06 -15.88
CA SER A 4 19.51 -3.99 -15.26
C SER A 4 20.01 -2.58 -15.67
N LEU A 5 21.29 -2.47 -16.04
CA LEU A 5 21.88 -1.25 -16.62
C LEU A 5 21.24 -0.84 -17.95
N HIS A 6 20.89 -1.78 -18.83
CA HIS A 6 20.23 -1.48 -20.10
C HIS A 6 18.83 -0.90 -19.89
N LEU A 7 18.09 -1.46 -18.93
CA LEU A 7 16.78 -0.97 -18.52
C LEU A 7 16.86 0.47 -17.99
N ILE A 8 17.82 0.74 -17.09
CA ILE A 8 18.05 2.07 -16.54
C ILE A 8 18.43 3.06 -17.65
N LEU A 9 19.29 2.68 -18.59
CA LEU A 9 19.67 3.55 -19.71
C LEU A 9 18.50 3.88 -20.64
N ILE A 10 17.66 2.90 -20.99
CA ILE A 10 16.47 3.15 -21.81
C ILE A 10 15.51 4.09 -21.07
N LEU A 11 15.21 3.78 -19.80
CA LEU A 11 14.34 4.61 -18.97
C LEU A 11 14.85 6.05 -18.90
N LEU A 12 16.15 6.24 -18.63
CA LEU A 12 16.75 7.56 -18.50
C LEU A 12 16.81 8.30 -19.85
N ALA A 13 17.17 7.63 -20.94
CA ALA A 13 17.26 8.24 -22.26
C ALA A 13 15.89 8.75 -22.72
N VAL A 14 14.84 7.94 -22.59
CA VAL A 14 13.49 8.35 -22.95
C VAL A 14 12.97 9.41 -21.99
N ALA A 15 13.24 9.29 -20.69
CA ALA A 15 12.88 10.32 -19.70
C ALA A 15 13.50 11.67 -20.06
N VAL A 16 14.80 11.72 -20.37
CA VAL A 16 15.47 12.95 -20.79
C VAL A 16 14.84 13.52 -22.05
N GLY A 17 14.62 12.69 -23.09
CA GLY A 17 14.01 13.15 -24.33
C GLY A 17 12.61 13.75 -24.14
N VAL A 18 11.73 13.04 -23.43
CA VAL A 18 10.35 13.48 -23.18
C VAL A 18 10.31 14.70 -22.25
N VAL A 19 11.14 14.75 -21.22
CA VAL A 19 11.17 15.89 -20.29
C VAL A 19 11.76 17.14 -20.94
N VAL A 20 12.77 17.00 -21.79
CA VAL A 20 13.29 18.11 -22.61
C VAL A 20 12.18 18.64 -23.51
N LEU A 21 11.44 17.76 -24.19
CA LEU A 21 10.30 18.16 -25.01
C LEU A 21 9.22 18.89 -24.18
N CYS A 22 8.86 18.35 -23.02
CA CYS A 22 7.91 19.00 -22.10
C CYS A 22 8.40 20.39 -21.70
N ARG A 23 9.70 20.54 -21.39
CA ARG A 23 10.28 21.83 -21.00
C ARG A 23 10.28 22.85 -22.15
N ILE A 24 10.54 22.41 -23.39
CA ILE A 24 10.40 23.27 -24.59
C ILE A 24 8.96 23.76 -24.74
N LEU A 25 7.99 22.88 -24.50
CA LEU A 25 6.56 23.20 -24.53
C LEU A 25 6.06 23.96 -23.27
N LYS A 26 6.95 24.33 -22.35
CA LYS A 26 6.64 24.98 -21.06
C LYS A 26 5.68 24.17 -20.18
N LEU A 27 5.70 22.85 -20.29
CA LEU A 27 4.94 21.92 -19.47
C LEU A 27 5.74 21.49 -18.23
N PRO A 28 5.06 21.22 -17.08
CA PRO A 28 5.69 20.63 -15.91
C PRO A 28 6.41 19.29 -16.22
N ALA A 29 7.64 19.12 -15.74
CA ALA A 29 8.44 17.92 -15.97
C ALA A 29 7.79 16.62 -15.43
N MET A 30 6.97 16.73 -14.38
CA MET A 30 6.20 15.60 -13.82
C MET A 30 5.28 14.93 -14.84
N LEU A 31 4.65 15.72 -15.74
CA LEU A 31 3.85 15.16 -16.84
C LEU A 31 4.73 14.34 -17.79
N GLY A 32 5.95 14.82 -18.05
CA GLY A 32 6.93 14.11 -18.85
C GLY A 32 7.30 12.76 -18.24
N TYR A 33 7.59 12.71 -16.93
CA TYR A 33 7.88 11.45 -16.23
C TYR A 33 6.70 10.48 -16.27
N LEU A 34 5.47 10.96 -16.11
CA LEU A 34 4.26 10.14 -16.22
C LEU A 34 4.08 9.57 -17.63
N LEU A 35 4.24 10.41 -18.65
CA LEU A 35 4.15 9.99 -20.06
C LEU A 35 5.19 8.93 -20.41
N VAL A 36 6.43 9.09 -19.92
CA VAL A 36 7.50 8.10 -20.07
C VAL A 36 7.08 6.75 -19.49
N GLY A 37 6.54 6.74 -18.27
CA GLY A 37 6.04 5.52 -17.63
C GLY A 37 4.90 4.86 -18.42
N ILE A 38 3.95 5.66 -18.91
CA ILE A 38 2.82 5.17 -19.72
C ILE A 38 3.32 4.61 -21.06
N MET A 39 4.22 5.31 -21.74
CA MET A 39 4.72 4.91 -23.07
C MET A 39 5.59 3.66 -23.02
N ILE A 40 6.54 3.59 -22.07
CA ILE A 40 7.54 2.52 -22.00
C ILE A 40 7.01 1.31 -21.22
N GLY A 41 5.97 1.51 -20.42
CA GLY A 41 5.38 0.47 -19.59
C GLY A 41 4.85 -0.74 -20.38
N PRO A 42 4.54 -1.85 -19.67
CA PRO A 42 4.14 -3.11 -20.27
C PRO A 42 2.84 -3.02 -21.09
N HIS A 43 2.00 -2.03 -20.81
CA HIS A 43 0.70 -1.83 -21.47
C HIS A 43 0.78 -0.96 -22.74
N ALA A 44 1.96 -0.46 -23.12
CA ALA A 44 2.16 0.34 -24.32
C ALA A 44 3.30 -0.21 -25.21
N LEU A 45 4.50 0.39 -25.19
CA LEU A 45 5.63 -0.08 -26.00
C LEU A 45 6.24 -1.40 -25.47
N GLY A 46 5.99 -1.74 -24.19
CA GLY A 46 6.43 -3.00 -23.60
C GLY A 46 7.96 -3.13 -23.45
N TRP A 47 8.70 -2.02 -23.53
CA TRP A 47 10.16 -2.02 -23.43
C TRP A 47 10.65 -2.28 -22.00
N ILE A 48 9.81 -2.01 -20.98
CA ILE A 48 10.07 -2.36 -19.59
C ILE A 48 9.08 -3.45 -19.16
N PRO A 49 9.54 -4.70 -18.95
CA PRO A 49 8.68 -5.78 -18.46
C PRO A 49 8.37 -5.60 -16.97
N ASP A 50 7.21 -6.13 -16.55
CA ASP A 50 6.83 -6.23 -15.14
C ASP A 50 7.64 -7.34 -14.45
N ALA A 51 8.89 -6.99 -14.12
CA ALA A 51 9.87 -7.88 -13.49
C ALA A 51 10.16 -7.42 -12.04
N PRO A 52 10.59 -8.34 -11.15
CA PRO A 52 10.93 -8.01 -9.77
C PRO A 52 11.96 -6.86 -9.65
N GLU A 53 12.95 -6.83 -10.53
CA GLU A 53 13.99 -5.78 -10.57
C GLU A 53 13.39 -4.37 -10.80
N THR A 54 12.42 -4.26 -11.70
CA THR A 54 11.71 -3.01 -11.99
C THR A 54 10.88 -2.55 -10.79
N ARG A 55 10.24 -3.50 -10.08
CA ARG A 55 9.45 -3.21 -8.87
C ARG A 55 10.33 -2.72 -7.73
N HIS A 56 11.47 -3.38 -7.48
CA HIS A 56 12.44 -2.91 -6.48
C HIS A 56 13.00 -1.53 -6.82
N LEU A 57 13.31 -1.26 -8.09
CA LEU A 57 13.75 0.07 -8.50
C LEU A 57 12.66 1.14 -8.27
N ALA A 58 11.40 0.79 -8.52
CA ALA A 58 10.26 1.67 -8.25
C ALA A 58 10.05 1.91 -6.74
N GLU A 59 10.21 0.88 -5.91
CA GLU A 59 10.16 1.00 -4.44
C GLU A 59 11.20 1.98 -3.92
N PHE A 60 12.45 1.88 -4.37
CA PHE A 60 13.48 2.87 -4.05
C PHE A 60 13.08 4.28 -4.52
N GLY A 61 12.55 4.40 -5.74
CA GLY A 61 12.04 5.68 -6.25
C GLY A 61 10.94 6.30 -5.38
N VAL A 62 9.99 5.50 -4.90
CA VAL A 62 8.92 5.93 -3.98
C VAL A 62 9.50 6.35 -2.63
N VAL A 63 10.44 5.58 -2.07
CA VAL A 63 11.12 5.94 -0.82
C VAL A 63 11.86 7.26 -0.96
N PHE A 64 12.60 7.46 -2.05
CA PHE A 64 13.29 8.74 -2.33
C PHE A 64 12.31 9.89 -2.55
N LEU A 65 11.17 9.65 -3.20
CA LEU A 65 10.12 10.66 -3.40
C LEU A 65 9.50 11.08 -2.07
N MET A 66 9.07 10.11 -1.25
CA MET A 66 8.51 10.36 0.09
C MET A 66 9.52 11.08 0.98
N PHE A 67 10.79 10.72 0.87
CA PHE A 67 11.89 11.40 1.56
C PHE A 67 12.05 12.85 1.09
N SER A 68 12.09 13.10 -0.22
CA SER A 68 12.20 14.45 -0.78
C SER A 68 11.03 15.33 -0.34
N ILE A 69 9.80 14.80 -0.35
CA ILE A 69 8.61 15.50 0.17
C ILE A 69 8.78 15.82 1.66
N GLY A 70 9.34 14.89 2.44
CA GLY A 70 9.65 15.10 3.85
C GLY A 70 10.67 16.24 4.11
N LEU A 71 11.66 16.42 3.23
CA LEU A 71 12.65 17.51 3.32
C LEU A 71 12.07 18.89 2.99
N GLU A 72 11.07 18.95 2.10
CA GLU A 72 10.37 20.21 1.78
C GLU A 72 9.49 20.70 2.95
N PHE A 73 9.09 19.80 3.85
CA PHE A 73 8.26 20.11 5.00
C PHE A 73 9.05 20.81 6.12
N SER A 74 8.73 22.07 6.39
CA SER A 74 9.36 22.84 7.47
C SER A 74 8.37 23.25 8.56
N LEU A 75 8.54 22.68 9.76
CA LEU A 75 7.69 23.00 10.92
C LEU A 75 7.79 24.45 11.38
N ALA A 76 8.92 25.12 11.13
CA ALA A 76 9.04 26.55 11.40
C ALA A 76 8.08 27.37 10.51
N ARG A 77 7.98 27.00 9.23
CA ARG A 77 7.06 27.62 8.26
C ARG A 77 5.60 27.29 8.58
N LEU A 78 5.31 26.05 8.97
CA LEU A 78 3.98 25.64 9.45
C LEU A 78 3.52 26.52 10.63
N ARG A 79 4.38 26.73 11.63
CA ARG A 79 4.07 27.59 12.79
C ARG A 79 3.87 29.05 12.40
N ALA A 80 4.70 29.59 11.51
CA ALA A 80 4.55 30.95 11.02
C ALA A 80 3.23 31.16 10.27
N MET A 81 2.76 30.14 9.54
CA MET A 81 1.58 30.20 8.67
C MET A 81 0.35 29.50 9.26
N GLN A 82 0.36 29.16 10.55
CA GLN A 82 -0.66 28.30 11.19
C GLN A 82 -2.11 28.74 10.94
N ARG A 83 -2.39 30.05 10.91
CA ARG A 83 -3.73 30.59 10.64
C ARG A 83 -4.18 30.33 9.20
N LEU A 84 -3.27 30.41 8.24
CA LEU A 84 -3.56 30.12 6.83
C LEU A 84 -3.71 28.61 6.61
N VAL A 85 -2.84 27.82 7.24
CA VAL A 85 -2.85 26.35 7.12
C VAL A 85 -4.14 25.75 7.72
N PHE A 86 -4.41 25.99 9.01
CA PHE A 86 -5.57 25.41 9.70
C PHE A 86 -6.88 26.19 9.49
N GLY A 87 -6.82 27.42 8.98
CA GLY A 87 -8.00 28.19 8.62
C GLY A 87 -8.39 27.95 7.16
N LEU A 88 -7.64 28.60 6.25
CA LEU A 88 -7.93 28.56 4.82
C LEU A 88 -7.69 27.18 4.20
N GLY A 89 -6.62 26.48 4.58
CA GLY A 89 -6.31 25.15 4.07
C GLY A 89 -7.39 24.13 4.42
N THR A 90 -7.80 24.08 5.69
CA THR A 90 -8.91 23.22 6.12
C THR A 90 -10.22 23.58 5.42
N ALA A 91 -10.54 24.87 5.32
CA ALA A 91 -11.74 25.32 4.62
C ALA A 91 -11.73 24.90 3.15
N GLN A 92 -10.60 25.03 2.44
CA GLN A 92 -10.50 24.63 1.04
C GLN A 92 -10.69 23.13 0.87
N VAL A 93 -9.95 22.31 1.63
CA VAL A 93 -10.02 20.84 1.50
C VAL A 93 -11.42 20.35 1.82
N VAL A 94 -12.01 20.77 2.94
CA VAL A 94 -13.36 20.36 3.35
C VAL A 94 -14.40 20.83 2.34
N ALA A 95 -14.32 22.08 1.87
CA ALA A 95 -15.27 22.59 0.88
C ALA A 95 -15.20 21.81 -0.44
N THR A 96 -13.99 21.50 -0.93
CA THR A 96 -13.82 20.71 -2.15
C THR A 96 -14.33 19.27 -1.95
N MET A 97 -14.02 18.64 -0.81
CA MET A 97 -14.54 17.31 -0.49
C MET A 97 -16.07 17.27 -0.44
N VAL A 98 -16.69 18.22 0.24
CA VAL A 98 -18.16 18.32 0.33
C VAL A 98 -18.77 18.58 -1.04
N LEU A 99 -18.19 19.47 -1.85
CA LEU A 99 -18.70 19.78 -3.19
C LEU A 99 -18.66 18.54 -4.09
N VAL A 100 -17.55 17.78 -4.06
CA VAL A 100 -17.41 16.54 -4.85
C VAL A 100 -18.36 15.47 -4.33
N MET A 101 -18.50 15.32 -3.02
CA MET A 101 -19.40 14.34 -2.41
C MET A 101 -20.88 14.66 -2.71
N LEU A 102 -21.27 15.93 -2.74
CA LEU A 102 -22.60 16.34 -3.19
C LEU A 102 -22.77 16.09 -4.70
N SER A 103 -21.72 16.34 -5.48
CA SER A 103 -21.73 16.09 -6.92
C SER A 103 -21.86 14.60 -7.26
N SER A 104 -21.25 13.72 -6.45
CA SER A 104 -21.31 12.27 -6.64
C SER A 104 -22.71 11.68 -6.44
N LEU A 105 -23.57 12.37 -5.68
CA LEU A 105 -24.98 11.97 -5.53
C LEU A 105 -25.74 12.03 -6.87
N PHE A 106 -25.37 12.94 -7.78
CA PHE A 106 -25.98 13.00 -9.11
C PHE A 106 -25.58 11.82 -10.03
N PHE A 107 -24.51 11.11 -9.68
CA PHE A 107 -24.01 9.95 -10.41
C PHE A 107 -24.39 8.63 -9.73
N GLU A 108 -25.31 8.66 -8.75
CA GLU A 108 -25.75 7.49 -7.98
C GLU A 108 -24.61 6.72 -7.30
N LEU A 109 -23.50 7.42 -7.00
CA LEU A 109 -22.35 6.85 -6.30
C LEU A 109 -22.62 6.79 -4.79
N ASP A 110 -22.15 5.72 -4.16
CA ASP A 110 -22.20 5.59 -2.70
C ASP A 110 -21.41 6.74 -2.03
N TRP A 111 -21.87 7.18 -0.86
CA TRP A 111 -21.27 8.29 -0.12
C TRP A 111 -19.80 8.02 0.23
N ARG A 112 -19.42 6.75 0.41
CA ARG A 112 -18.02 6.31 0.64
C ARG A 112 -17.14 6.60 -0.57
N ALA A 113 -17.64 6.29 -1.76
CA ALA A 113 -16.96 6.60 -3.01
C ALA A 113 -16.88 8.11 -3.23
N GLY A 114 -17.96 8.85 -2.91
CA GLY A 114 -17.98 10.31 -2.92
C GLY A 114 -16.93 10.94 -1.99
N LEU A 115 -16.78 10.42 -0.77
CA LEU A 115 -15.76 10.88 0.18
C LEU A 115 -14.34 10.59 -0.32
N ALA A 116 -14.10 9.38 -0.83
CA ALA A 116 -12.79 9.00 -1.38
C ALA A 116 -12.41 9.86 -2.59
N LEU A 117 -13.35 10.06 -3.53
CA LEU A 117 -13.17 10.91 -4.70
C LEU A 117 -12.95 12.37 -4.29
N GLY A 118 -13.73 12.88 -3.33
CA GLY A 118 -13.56 14.23 -2.79
C GLY A 118 -12.18 14.42 -2.16
N GLY A 119 -11.71 13.42 -1.43
CA GLY A 119 -10.37 13.39 -0.86
C GLY A 119 -9.26 13.49 -1.91
N ILE A 120 -9.37 12.69 -2.98
CA ILE A 120 -8.40 12.67 -4.08
C ILE A 120 -8.43 14.00 -4.85
N LEU A 121 -9.61 14.51 -5.18
CA LEU A 121 -9.79 15.74 -5.97
C LEU A 121 -9.50 17.02 -5.18
N ALA A 122 -9.54 16.97 -3.84
CA ALA A 122 -9.17 18.11 -3.00
C ALA A 122 -7.65 18.38 -2.98
N MET A 123 -6.82 17.41 -3.38
CA MET A 123 -5.37 17.51 -3.32
C MET A 123 -4.79 18.22 -4.54
N SER A 124 -3.78 19.07 -4.30
CA SER A 124 -3.01 19.75 -5.35
C SER A 124 -1.55 19.32 -5.30
N SER A 125 -0.83 19.49 -6.42
CA SER A 125 0.60 19.18 -6.48
C SER A 125 1.44 20.33 -5.95
N THR A 126 1.99 20.17 -4.73
CA THR A 126 2.83 21.18 -4.06
C THR A 126 4.07 21.53 -4.89
N ALA A 127 4.75 20.54 -5.47
CA ALA A 127 5.95 20.75 -6.29
C ALA A 127 5.68 21.61 -7.55
N ILE A 128 4.57 21.37 -8.24
CA ILE A 128 4.23 22.12 -9.46
C ILE A 128 3.85 23.56 -9.10
N VAL A 129 2.93 23.73 -8.14
CA VAL A 129 2.41 25.06 -7.79
C VAL A 129 3.47 25.94 -7.15
N SER A 130 4.30 25.39 -6.24
CA SER A 130 5.41 26.13 -5.64
C SER A 130 6.42 26.57 -6.69
N LYS A 131 6.79 25.70 -7.64
CA LYS A 131 7.69 26.04 -8.73
C LYS A 131 7.12 27.13 -9.63
N MET A 132 5.84 27.08 -9.97
CA MET A 132 5.18 28.14 -10.75
C MET A 132 5.20 29.49 -10.02
N LEU A 133 4.99 29.50 -8.70
CA LEU A 133 5.11 30.73 -7.90
C LEU A 133 6.55 31.25 -7.83
N VAL A 134 7.56 30.36 -7.79
CA VAL A 134 8.98 30.76 -7.85
C VAL A 134 9.30 31.40 -9.19
N GLU A 135 8.91 30.75 -10.30
CA GLU A 135 9.18 31.21 -11.67
C GLU A 135 8.53 32.57 -11.95
N ARG A 136 7.40 32.87 -11.31
CA ARG A 136 6.73 34.18 -11.38
C ARG A 136 7.20 35.20 -10.34
N ALA A 137 8.12 34.82 -9.46
CA ALA A 137 8.53 35.62 -8.28
C ALA A 137 7.36 36.01 -7.35
N GLU A 138 6.29 35.19 -7.33
CA GLU A 138 5.06 35.43 -6.57
C GLU A 138 5.01 34.67 -5.23
N LEU A 139 6.03 33.86 -4.90
CA LEU A 139 6.07 33.07 -3.66
C LEU A 139 5.79 33.87 -2.38
N ASN A 140 6.37 35.09 -2.30
CA ASN A 140 6.26 35.94 -1.12
C ASN A 140 5.04 36.87 -1.17
N ALA A 141 4.32 36.90 -2.30
CA ALA A 141 3.13 37.72 -2.46
C ALA A 141 1.99 37.21 -1.55
N PRO A 142 1.01 38.06 -1.19
CA PRO A 142 -0.08 37.68 -0.30
C PRO A 142 -0.88 36.46 -0.79
N HIS A 143 -1.10 36.34 -2.11
CA HIS A 143 -1.77 35.16 -2.69
C HIS A 143 -0.86 33.93 -2.70
N GLY A 144 0.45 34.10 -2.96
CA GLY A 144 1.44 33.03 -2.88
C GLY A 144 1.49 32.41 -1.48
N GLN A 145 1.47 33.23 -0.43
CA GLN A 145 1.41 32.73 0.95
C GLN A 145 0.10 31.99 1.27
N LYS A 146 -1.05 32.47 0.76
CA LYS A 146 -2.33 31.75 0.93
C LYS A 146 -2.30 30.39 0.26
N ILE A 147 -1.80 30.32 -0.99
CA ILE A 147 -1.65 29.08 -1.75
C ILE A 147 -0.72 28.11 -1.01
N MET A 148 0.45 28.58 -0.59
CA MET A 148 1.39 27.74 0.18
C MET A 148 0.79 27.26 1.51
N GLY A 149 -0.04 28.07 2.18
CA GLY A 149 -0.77 27.65 3.38
C GLY A 149 -1.74 26.51 3.11
N VAL A 150 -2.49 26.56 1.99
CA VAL A 150 -3.40 25.49 1.57
C VAL A 150 -2.62 24.21 1.23
N LEU A 151 -1.54 24.32 0.45
CA LEU A 151 -0.69 23.19 0.06
C LEU A 151 -0.10 22.46 1.28
N LEU A 152 0.41 23.22 2.27
CA LEU A 152 0.93 22.63 3.50
C LEU A 152 -0.15 21.88 4.31
N PHE A 153 -1.40 22.35 4.28
CA PHE A 153 -2.49 21.62 4.91
C PHE A 153 -2.85 20.35 4.12
N GLN A 154 -2.84 20.39 2.80
CA GLN A 154 -3.08 19.22 1.94
C GLN A 154 -2.02 18.14 2.20
N ASP A 155 -0.74 18.48 2.22
CA ASP A 155 0.34 17.55 2.53
C ASP A 155 0.13 16.87 3.90
N LEU A 156 -0.40 17.61 4.88
CA LEU A 156 -0.74 17.08 6.21
C LEU A 156 -1.99 16.19 6.18
N ALA A 157 -2.98 16.55 5.38
CA ALA A 157 -4.27 15.88 5.27
C ALA A 157 -4.18 14.54 4.50
N VAL A 158 -3.16 14.35 3.66
CA VAL A 158 -2.93 13.06 2.97
C VAL A 158 -2.80 11.90 3.94
N VAL A 159 -2.06 12.07 5.05
CA VAL A 159 -1.84 11.01 6.05
C VAL A 159 -3.15 10.46 6.65
N PRO A 160 -4.05 11.28 7.22
CA PRO A 160 -5.33 10.78 7.72
C PRO A 160 -6.21 10.22 6.60
N LEU A 161 -6.19 10.78 5.38
CA LEU A 161 -6.96 10.25 4.26
C LEU A 161 -6.52 8.83 3.85
N ILE A 162 -5.22 8.54 3.86
CA ILE A 162 -4.68 7.19 3.59
C ILE A 162 -5.16 6.18 4.64
N ILE A 163 -5.44 6.60 5.88
CA ILE A 163 -5.95 5.72 6.94
C ILE A 163 -7.47 5.55 6.85
N VAL A 164 -8.18 6.64 6.58
CA VAL A 164 -9.64 6.68 6.57
C VAL A 164 -10.21 5.95 5.35
N ILE A 165 -9.65 6.15 4.15
CA ILE A 165 -10.19 5.56 2.91
C ILE A 165 -10.27 4.01 2.98
N PRO A 166 -9.21 3.27 3.38
CA PRO A 166 -9.30 1.82 3.54
C PRO A 166 -10.27 1.40 4.64
N ALA A 167 -10.35 2.16 5.74
CA ALA A 167 -11.29 1.86 6.83
C ALA A 167 -12.76 2.00 6.39
N LEU A 168 -13.05 2.86 5.40
CA LEU A 168 -14.39 2.94 4.80
C LEU A 168 -14.75 1.74 3.94
N ALA A 169 -13.77 0.96 3.47
CA ALA A 169 -14.02 -0.25 2.69
C ALA A 169 -14.42 -1.45 3.56
N GLU A 170 -14.15 -1.41 4.86
CA GLU A 170 -14.58 -2.46 5.79
C GLU A 170 -16.10 -2.42 6.02
N SER A 171 -16.77 -3.56 5.86
CA SER A 171 -18.21 -3.72 6.06
C SER A 171 -18.50 -4.21 7.50
N GLY A 172 -19.00 -3.32 8.35
CA GLY A 172 -19.41 -3.65 9.72
C GLY A 172 -20.65 -2.87 10.17
N ALA A 173 -21.41 -3.45 11.11
CA ALA A 173 -22.69 -2.93 11.60
C ALA A 173 -22.60 -1.58 12.36
N ASP A 174 -21.39 -1.13 12.73
CA ASP A 174 -21.15 0.06 13.56
C ASP A 174 -20.24 1.09 12.85
N MET A 175 -20.67 1.51 11.66
CA MET A 175 -19.92 2.36 10.73
C MET A 175 -19.47 3.70 11.32
N SER A 176 -20.34 4.36 12.10
CA SER A 176 -20.00 5.61 12.79
C SER A 176 -18.92 5.43 13.83
N GLY A 177 -18.93 4.29 14.55
CA GLY A 177 -17.89 3.91 15.50
C GLY A 177 -16.55 3.69 14.82
N THR A 178 -16.55 2.95 13.70
CA THR A 178 -15.32 2.68 12.92
C THR A 178 -14.68 3.96 12.38
N ILE A 179 -15.47 4.88 11.83
CA ILE A 179 -14.96 6.17 11.31
C ILE A 179 -14.44 7.05 12.45
N ALA A 180 -15.15 7.14 13.57
CA ALA A 180 -14.70 7.90 14.73
C ALA A 180 -13.37 7.36 15.28
N VAL A 181 -13.23 6.04 15.37
CA VAL A 181 -11.99 5.38 15.79
C VAL A 181 -10.87 5.61 14.76
N ALA A 182 -11.15 5.54 13.46
CA ALA A 182 -10.17 5.79 12.41
C ALA A 182 -9.66 7.25 12.44
N MET A 183 -10.57 8.22 12.56
CA MET A 183 -10.23 9.63 12.71
C MET A 183 -9.43 9.90 13.98
N PHE A 184 -9.81 9.27 15.10
CA PHE A 184 -9.10 9.38 16.36
C PHE A 184 -7.68 8.79 16.28
N LYS A 185 -7.52 7.61 15.68
CA LYS A 185 -6.21 7.00 15.42
C LYS A 185 -5.35 7.89 14.54
N ALA A 186 -5.92 8.43 13.46
CA ALA A 186 -5.19 9.31 12.56
C ALA A 186 -4.76 10.62 13.25
N ALA A 187 -5.63 11.21 14.07
CA ALA A 187 -5.30 12.39 14.87
C ALA A 187 -4.20 12.11 15.90
N ILE A 188 -4.28 10.99 16.63
CA ILE A 188 -3.23 10.57 17.57
C ILE A 188 -1.91 10.37 16.84
N LEU A 189 -1.92 9.63 15.73
CA LEU A 189 -0.72 9.36 14.95
C LEU A 189 -0.09 10.67 14.47
N LEU A 190 -0.90 11.60 13.97
CA LEU A 190 -0.44 12.89 13.51
C LEU A 190 0.19 13.72 14.64
N VAL A 191 -0.48 13.80 15.80
CA VAL A 191 0.05 14.51 16.97
C VAL A 191 1.33 13.85 17.48
N ALA A 192 1.35 12.53 17.59
CA ALA A 192 2.53 11.77 18.00
C ALA A 192 3.71 12.00 17.03
N LEU A 193 3.47 11.96 15.73
CA LEU A 193 4.51 12.19 14.71
C LEU A 193 5.07 13.63 14.79
N LEU A 194 4.20 14.63 14.92
CA LEU A 194 4.61 16.04 15.02
C LEU A 194 5.32 16.36 16.35
N THR A 195 5.00 15.67 17.44
CA THR A 195 5.58 15.95 18.77
C THR A 195 6.78 15.07 19.10
N PHE A 196 6.63 13.75 18.95
CA PHE A 196 7.63 12.75 19.31
C PHE A 196 8.75 12.68 18.26
N GLY A 197 8.38 12.67 16.97
CA GLY A 197 9.34 12.67 15.87
C GLY A 197 10.31 13.84 15.97
N GLN A 198 9.80 15.04 16.27
CA GLN A 198 10.64 16.21 16.47
C GLN A 198 11.53 16.13 17.71
N ARG A 199 11.02 15.65 18.85
CA ARG A 199 11.77 15.59 20.10
C ARG A 199 12.91 14.60 20.04
N LEU A 200 12.67 13.45 19.41
CA LEU A 200 13.66 12.39 19.28
C LEU A 200 14.74 12.74 18.27
N LEU A 201 14.34 13.36 17.14
CA LEU A 201 15.25 13.65 16.04
C LEU A 201 16.02 14.97 16.22
N ARG A 202 15.49 15.95 16.96
CA ARG A 202 16.15 17.27 17.16
C ARG A 202 17.59 17.19 17.68
N PRO A 203 17.89 16.47 18.78
CA PRO A 203 19.24 16.47 19.34
C PRO A 203 20.26 15.89 18.36
N TRP A 204 19.90 14.80 17.70
CA TRP A 204 20.74 14.12 16.73
C TRP A 204 20.98 14.96 15.48
N PHE A 205 19.93 15.53 14.89
CA PHE A 205 20.09 16.41 13.72
C PHE A 205 20.83 17.71 14.06
N HIS A 206 20.72 18.25 15.27
CA HIS A 206 21.55 19.38 15.69
C HIS A 206 23.04 19.02 15.76
N LEU A 207 23.37 17.81 16.22
CA LEU A 207 24.74 17.32 16.28
C LEU A 207 25.35 17.12 14.88
N VAL A 208 24.54 16.64 13.94
CA VAL A 208 24.92 16.41 12.54
C VAL A 208 25.00 17.73 11.76
N ALA A 209 24.00 18.62 11.91
CA ALA A 209 23.98 19.93 11.26
C ALA A 209 25.13 20.84 11.73
N GLY A 210 25.62 20.65 12.96
CA GLY A 210 26.82 21.31 13.48
C GLY A 210 28.09 21.04 12.66
N GLN A 211 28.13 19.95 11.89
CA GLN A 211 29.28 19.59 11.05
C GLN A 211 29.30 20.29 9.68
N LYS A 212 28.25 21.07 9.33
CA LYS A 212 28.13 21.89 8.10
C LYS A 212 28.38 21.14 6.77
N SER A 213 28.31 19.81 6.74
CA SER A 213 28.41 19.03 5.51
C SER A 213 27.01 18.62 5.04
N SER A 214 26.64 19.04 3.84
CA SER A 214 25.41 18.64 3.17
C SER A 214 25.34 17.14 2.91
N GLU A 215 26.49 16.48 2.74
CA GLU A 215 26.58 15.03 2.51
C GLU A 215 26.25 14.24 3.78
N LEU A 216 26.82 14.64 4.93
CA LEU A 216 26.53 14.01 6.23
C LEU A 216 25.06 14.16 6.64
N PHE A 217 24.44 15.29 6.28
CA PHE A 217 23.02 15.48 6.49
C PHE A 217 22.20 14.51 5.63
N MET A 218 22.49 14.44 4.32
CA MET A 218 21.78 13.56 3.39
C MET A 218 21.91 12.08 3.77
N LEU A 219 23.13 11.63 4.14
CA LEU A 219 23.40 10.29 4.65
C LEU A 219 22.59 9.96 5.90
N ASN A 220 22.50 10.89 6.86
CA ASN A 220 21.72 10.69 8.07
C ASN A 220 20.23 10.54 7.78
N VAL A 221 19.68 11.40 6.92
CA VAL A 221 18.24 11.28 6.67
C VAL A 221 17.94 10.01 5.87
N LEU A 222 18.82 9.60 4.95
CA LEU A 222 18.68 8.32 4.25
C LEU A 222 18.71 7.14 5.24
N LEU A 223 19.65 7.15 6.19
CA LEU A 223 19.75 6.15 7.26
C LEU A 223 18.47 6.08 8.09
N PHE A 224 17.92 7.22 8.51
CA PHE A 224 16.67 7.26 9.27
C PHE A 224 15.46 6.78 8.46
N THR A 225 15.41 7.12 7.18
CA THR A 225 14.29 6.75 6.30
C THR A 225 14.29 5.24 6.05
N LEU A 226 15.43 4.66 5.65
CA LEU A 226 15.58 3.22 5.50
C LEU A 226 15.44 2.49 6.83
N GLY A 227 15.99 3.04 7.92
CA GLY A 227 15.88 2.46 9.26
C GLY A 227 14.44 2.41 9.75
N MET A 228 13.63 3.45 9.50
CA MET A 228 12.19 3.44 9.83
C MET A 228 11.40 2.49 8.93
N ALA A 229 11.70 2.43 7.63
CA ALA A 229 11.07 1.46 6.73
C ALA A 229 11.34 0.02 7.21
N TRP A 230 12.59 -0.29 7.55
CA TRP A 230 12.99 -1.58 8.11
C TRP A 230 12.35 -1.86 9.48
N LEU A 231 12.27 -0.87 10.37
CA LEU A 231 11.55 -1.01 11.65
C LEU A 231 10.05 -1.27 11.44
N THR A 232 9.45 -0.70 10.39
CA THR A 232 8.04 -0.91 10.05
C THR A 232 7.81 -2.31 9.50
N GLU A 233 8.76 -2.85 8.74
CA GLU A 233 8.80 -4.24 8.28
C GLU A 233 8.96 -5.22 9.46
N LEU A 234 9.87 -4.94 10.40
CA LEU A 234 10.05 -5.72 11.65
C LEU A 234 8.86 -5.66 12.61
N ALA A 235 8.12 -4.55 12.61
CA ALA A 235 6.94 -4.35 13.44
C ALA A 235 5.68 -5.05 12.88
N ASP A 236 5.82 -5.84 11.80
CA ASP A 236 4.79 -6.74 11.28
C ASP A 236 3.50 -6.00 10.84
N LEU A 237 3.64 -4.75 10.39
CA LEU A 237 2.53 -3.86 10.00
C LEU A 237 2.09 -4.04 8.53
N SER A 238 2.51 -5.12 7.85
CA SER A 238 1.98 -5.57 6.55
C SER A 238 2.33 -7.05 6.29
N PRO A 239 1.46 -7.81 5.58
CA PRO A 239 0.55 -8.82 6.10
C PRO A 239 1.17 -10.24 6.21
N THR A 240 1.15 -10.81 7.41
CA THR A 240 1.84 -12.07 7.80
C THR A 240 0.97 -13.33 7.87
N LEU A 241 -0.12 -13.47 7.12
CA LEU A 241 -0.84 -14.75 7.09
C LEU A 241 -1.64 -14.95 5.80
N THR A 242 -1.36 -16.05 5.11
CA THR A 242 -2.09 -16.48 3.92
C THR A 242 -2.61 -17.91 4.07
N ALA A 243 -3.92 -18.12 4.06
CA ALA A 243 -4.58 -19.42 3.93
C ALA A 243 -4.91 -19.68 2.44
N ILE A 244 -4.91 -20.92 1.95
CA ILE A 244 -5.21 -21.25 0.54
C ILE A 244 -6.32 -22.31 0.49
N ASP A 245 -7.30 -22.16 -0.41
CA ASP A 245 -8.34 -23.17 -0.64
C ASP A 245 -8.86 -23.09 -2.09
N ASN A 246 -9.54 -24.13 -2.60
CA ASN A 246 -10.01 -24.22 -3.98
C ASN A 246 -11.50 -23.85 -4.15
N SER A 247 -12.23 -23.56 -3.06
CA SER A 247 -13.63 -23.14 -3.14
C SER A 247 -13.89 -21.86 -2.36
N ALA A 248 -14.48 -20.87 -3.04
CA ALA A 248 -14.86 -19.61 -2.42
C ALA A 248 -15.88 -19.79 -1.28
N ALA A 249 -16.75 -20.80 -1.37
CA ALA A 249 -17.71 -21.13 -0.31
C ALA A 249 -17.03 -21.69 0.94
N MET A 250 -15.95 -22.47 0.77
CA MET A 250 -15.18 -23.04 1.87
C MET A 250 -14.34 -21.97 2.57
N ILE A 251 -13.69 -21.09 1.78
CA ILE A 251 -12.99 -19.91 2.27
C ILE A 251 -13.93 -19.05 3.12
N ALA A 252 -15.12 -18.79 2.60
CA ALA A 252 -16.11 -17.98 3.28
C ALA A 252 -16.67 -18.65 4.54
N ALA A 253 -16.69 -19.98 4.65
CA ALA A 253 -17.28 -20.69 5.79
C ALA A 253 -16.28 -20.99 6.93
N LEU A 254 -15.01 -21.26 6.61
CA LEU A 254 -14.00 -21.68 7.57
C LEU A 254 -13.05 -20.55 8.01
N TRP A 255 -12.76 -19.60 7.12
CA TRP A 255 -11.72 -18.59 7.33
C TRP A 255 -12.30 -17.19 7.57
N HIS A 256 -13.11 -17.05 8.61
CA HIS A 256 -13.68 -15.76 9.00
C HIS A 256 -12.69 -14.89 9.82
N GLY A 257 -12.25 -13.75 9.29
CA GLY A 257 -11.47 -12.74 10.02
C GLY A 257 -10.09 -12.40 9.43
N ARG A 258 -9.20 -11.83 10.26
CA ARG A 258 -7.94 -11.11 9.96
C ARG A 258 -6.79 -11.89 9.26
N GLN A 259 -7.10 -12.80 8.34
CA GLN A 259 -6.10 -13.56 7.56
C GLN A 259 -6.40 -13.44 6.05
N ARG A 260 -5.38 -13.36 5.18
CA ARG A 260 -5.59 -13.39 3.72
C ARG A 260 -5.90 -14.82 3.28
N ALA A 261 -7.11 -15.14 2.86
CA ALA A 261 -7.37 -16.42 2.20
C ALA A 261 -7.26 -16.25 0.67
N ILE A 262 -6.49 -17.11 0.00
CA ILE A 262 -6.29 -17.12 -1.46
C ILE A 262 -7.05 -18.31 -2.05
N LEU A 263 -7.90 -18.03 -3.03
CA LEU A 263 -8.50 -19.06 -3.87
C LEU A 263 -7.46 -19.57 -4.86
N GLY A 264 -7.08 -20.85 -4.81
CA GLY A 264 -6.07 -21.41 -5.71
C GLY A 264 -6.02 -22.93 -5.73
N ASP A 265 -5.52 -23.47 -6.84
CA ASP A 265 -5.22 -24.90 -6.97
C ASP A 265 -3.96 -25.23 -6.15
N TRP A 266 -4.11 -26.14 -5.20
CA TRP A 266 -3.03 -26.65 -4.35
C TRP A 266 -1.86 -27.25 -5.15
N LEU A 267 -2.08 -27.69 -6.39
CA LEU A 267 -1.03 -28.23 -7.26
C LEU A 267 -0.28 -27.16 -8.06
N GLU A 268 -0.90 -25.99 -8.27
CA GLU A 268 -0.35 -24.93 -9.12
C GLU A 268 0.12 -23.69 -8.36
N MET A 269 0.06 -23.71 -7.02
CA MET A 269 0.58 -22.70 -6.07
C MET A 269 1.60 -21.72 -6.68
N PRO A 270 1.16 -20.52 -7.13
CA PRO A 270 1.98 -19.59 -7.90
C PRO A 270 2.83 -18.71 -6.99
N PHE A 271 3.48 -19.29 -5.98
CA PHE A 271 4.28 -18.57 -4.99
C PHE A 271 5.77 -18.79 -5.23
N ALA A 272 6.57 -17.77 -4.91
CA ALA A 272 8.02 -17.88 -4.95
C ALA A 272 8.53 -18.82 -3.85
N PRO A 273 9.72 -19.43 -4.01
CA PRO A 273 10.30 -20.25 -2.94
C PRO A 273 10.51 -19.43 -1.64
N ALA A 274 10.33 -20.07 -0.49
CA ALA A 274 10.48 -19.47 0.85
C ALA A 274 9.60 -18.23 1.11
N SER A 275 8.42 -18.16 0.49
CA SER A 275 7.48 -17.04 0.64
C SER A 275 6.75 -16.99 1.99
N PHE A 276 6.73 -18.10 2.74
CA PHE A 276 5.90 -18.20 3.95
C PHE A 276 6.61 -18.85 5.13
N ASP A 277 6.53 -18.22 6.31
CA ASP A 277 7.07 -18.76 7.55
C ASP A 277 6.15 -19.81 8.21
N THR A 278 4.85 -19.71 7.95
CA THR A 278 3.86 -20.68 8.44
C THR A 278 2.73 -20.84 7.43
N VAL A 279 2.42 -22.09 7.07
CA VAL A 279 1.31 -22.44 6.18
C VAL A 279 0.31 -23.26 6.97
N ILE A 280 -0.95 -22.79 7.01
CA ILE A 280 -2.07 -23.49 7.65
C ILE A 280 -3.09 -23.80 6.57
N GLY A 281 -3.44 -25.08 6.42
CA GLY A 281 -4.41 -25.54 5.44
C GLY A 281 -5.46 -26.44 6.08
N ASP A 282 -6.73 -26.11 5.89
CA ASP A 282 -7.86 -27.01 6.13
C ASP A 282 -8.45 -27.33 4.76
N GLY A 283 -8.01 -28.43 4.14
CA GLY A 283 -8.23 -28.66 2.71
C GLY A 283 -8.44 -30.12 2.38
N CYS A 284 -9.61 -30.40 1.80
CA CYS A 284 -10.10 -31.70 1.35
C CYS A 284 -9.17 -32.31 0.27
N LEU A 285 -8.08 -32.98 0.68
CA LEU A 285 -7.14 -33.67 -0.21
C LEU A 285 -7.74 -34.89 -0.95
N VAL A 286 -9.04 -35.13 -0.77
CA VAL A 286 -9.84 -36.22 -1.38
C VAL A 286 -9.80 -36.17 -2.92
N LEU A 287 -9.50 -35.01 -3.53
CA LEU A 287 -9.45 -34.83 -4.98
C LEU A 287 -8.10 -35.18 -5.63
N LEU A 288 -7.05 -35.49 -4.87
CA LEU A 288 -5.76 -35.91 -5.42
C LEU A 288 -5.81 -37.39 -5.85
N ALA A 289 -6.51 -37.66 -6.95
CA ALA A 289 -6.85 -39.02 -7.39
C ALA A 289 -5.63 -39.88 -7.84
N GLN A 290 -4.41 -39.33 -7.87
CA GLN A 290 -3.20 -40.02 -8.34
C GLN A 290 -2.01 -39.89 -7.37
N PRO A 291 -1.24 -40.97 -7.12
CA PRO A 291 -0.11 -40.95 -6.17
C PRO A 291 0.94 -39.89 -6.49
N MET A 292 1.15 -39.57 -7.76
CA MET A 292 2.12 -38.54 -8.19
C MET A 292 1.69 -37.10 -7.86
N GLN A 293 0.39 -36.85 -7.65
CA GLN A 293 -0.09 -35.52 -7.30
C GLN A 293 0.20 -35.18 -5.82
N HIS A 294 0.18 -36.18 -4.93
CA HIS A 294 0.58 -36.00 -3.53
C HIS A 294 2.06 -35.62 -3.39
N GLN A 295 2.96 -36.27 -4.13
CA GLN A 295 4.38 -35.94 -4.09
C GLN A 295 4.63 -34.51 -4.60
N ARG A 296 4.03 -34.14 -5.74
CA ARG A 296 4.13 -32.78 -6.28
C ARG A 296 3.58 -31.73 -5.32
N PHE A 297 2.48 -32.03 -4.64
CA PHE A 297 1.89 -31.17 -3.62
C PHE A 297 2.87 -30.91 -2.48
N PHE A 298 3.39 -31.96 -1.84
CA PHE A 298 4.33 -31.80 -0.73
C PHE A 298 5.68 -31.19 -1.16
N GLU A 299 6.17 -31.50 -2.36
CA GLU A 299 7.36 -30.86 -2.93
C GLU A 299 7.17 -29.36 -3.18
N ARG A 300 6.01 -28.95 -3.68
CA ARG A 300 5.68 -27.53 -3.83
C ARG A 300 5.53 -26.86 -2.47
N LEU A 301 4.86 -27.50 -1.54
CA LEU A 301 4.62 -26.97 -0.21
C LEU A 301 5.96 -26.78 0.55
N ALA A 302 6.90 -27.71 0.41
CA ALA A 302 8.25 -27.58 0.95
C ALA A 302 9.06 -26.45 0.29
N LYS A 303 8.82 -26.13 -0.99
CA LYS A 303 9.49 -25.02 -1.69
C LYS A 303 9.00 -23.66 -1.22
N ILE A 304 7.70 -23.51 -0.95
CA ILE A 304 7.11 -22.21 -0.61
C ILE A 304 7.29 -21.85 0.87
N VAL A 305 7.60 -22.82 1.73
CA VAL A 305 7.85 -22.59 3.16
C VAL A 305 9.33 -22.21 3.39
N ALA A 306 9.58 -21.19 4.19
CA ALA A 306 10.92 -20.75 4.55
C ALA A 306 11.69 -21.83 5.33
N PRO A 307 13.04 -21.84 5.28
CA PRO A 307 13.85 -22.83 6.03
C PRO A 307 13.57 -22.76 7.54
N GLY A 308 13.00 -23.83 8.11
CA GLY A 308 12.59 -23.87 9.52
C GLY A 308 11.14 -23.43 9.80
N GLY A 309 10.39 -23.07 8.76
CA GLY A 309 8.97 -22.74 8.83
C GLY A 309 8.09 -23.92 9.23
N ARG A 310 6.87 -23.63 9.69
CA ARG A 310 5.93 -24.64 10.21
C ARG A 310 4.78 -24.88 9.23
N ILE A 311 4.37 -26.14 9.12
CA ILE A 311 3.25 -26.57 8.28
C ILE A 311 2.22 -27.22 9.18
N LEU A 312 0.97 -26.77 9.11
CA LEU A 312 -0.16 -27.38 9.81
C LEU A 312 -1.26 -27.70 8.80
N LEU A 313 -1.52 -28.98 8.58
CA LEU A 313 -2.48 -29.46 7.58
C LEU A 313 -3.49 -30.40 8.22
N ARG A 314 -4.77 -30.20 7.90
CA ARG A 314 -5.85 -31.16 8.19
C ARG A 314 -6.15 -31.97 6.93
N VAL A 315 -6.05 -33.30 7.03
CA VAL A 315 -6.17 -34.22 5.88
C VAL A 315 -7.34 -35.17 6.09
N PHE A 316 -8.17 -35.37 5.06
CA PHE A 316 -9.22 -36.37 5.02
C PHE A 316 -8.76 -37.58 4.21
N LEU A 317 -8.74 -38.76 4.83
CA LEU A 317 -8.41 -40.03 4.19
C LEU A 317 -9.72 -40.77 3.92
N GLY A 318 -9.98 -41.10 2.64
CA GLY A 318 -11.08 -41.98 2.29
C GLY A 318 -10.83 -43.41 2.80
N PRO A 319 -11.88 -44.19 3.12
CA PRO A 319 -11.72 -45.58 3.51
C PRO A 319 -11.15 -46.42 2.35
N GLU A 320 -10.31 -47.42 2.67
CA GLU A 320 -9.69 -48.31 1.66
C GLU A 320 -10.72 -49.09 0.83
N GLN A 321 -11.93 -49.28 1.36
CA GLN A 321 -13.06 -49.85 0.64
C GLN A 321 -14.16 -48.80 0.50
N PRO A 322 -14.70 -48.58 -0.71
CA PRO A 322 -15.77 -47.62 -0.93
C PRO A 322 -17.05 -48.08 -0.23
N GLU A 323 -17.52 -47.30 0.74
CA GLU A 323 -18.79 -47.53 1.44
C GLU A 323 -19.96 -47.17 0.51
N THR A 324 -21.01 -48.00 0.50
CA THR A 324 -22.22 -47.70 -0.27
C THR A 324 -23.12 -46.70 0.45
N ARG A 325 -23.90 -45.92 -0.31
CA ARG A 325 -24.81 -44.89 0.24
C ARG A 325 -25.74 -45.44 1.33
N GLU A 326 -26.22 -46.68 1.16
CA GLU A 326 -27.09 -47.35 2.13
C GLU A 326 -26.38 -47.65 3.45
N GLU A 327 -25.10 -48.03 3.40
CA GLU A 327 -24.27 -48.29 4.58
C GLU A 327 -23.98 -47.01 5.34
N VAL A 328 -23.59 -45.95 4.62
CA VAL A 328 -23.34 -44.62 5.21
C VAL A 328 -24.60 -44.08 5.87
N CYS A 329 -25.77 -44.16 5.20
CA CYS A 329 -27.04 -43.75 5.79
C CYS A 329 -27.42 -44.59 7.02
N ARG A 330 -27.21 -45.91 6.97
CA ARG A 330 -27.48 -46.82 8.09
C ARG A 330 -26.59 -46.50 9.29
N ASP A 331 -25.31 -46.25 9.07
CA ASP A 331 -24.36 -45.95 10.15
C ASP A 331 -24.50 -44.52 10.69
N ALA A 332 -24.94 -43.57 9.86
CA ALA A 332 -25.39 -42.24 10.29
C ALA A 332 -26.56 -42.34 11.26
N LEU A 333 -27.62 -43.05 10.86
CA LEU A 333 -28.84 -43.22 11.64
C LEU A 333 -28.61 -44.06 12.89
N ALA A 334 -27.63 -44.96 12.86
CA ALA A 334 -27.20 -45.75 14.02
C ALA A 334 -26.28 -44.96 14.99
N GLY A 335 -25.98 -43.69 14.73
CA GLY A 335 -25.15 -42.84 15.60
C GLY A 335 -23.69 -43.28 15.69
N LYS A 336 -23.20 -44.06 14.73
CA LYS A 336 -21.81 -44.56 14.71
C LYS A 336 -20.82 -43.52 14.20
N MET A 337 -21.29 -42.45 13.55
CA MET A 337 -20.44 -41.35 13.09
C MET A 337 -20.17 -40.35 14.21
N ARG A 338 -18.89 -40.15 14.55
CA ARG A 338 -18.44 -39.26 15.64
C ARG A 338 -18.46 -37.77 15.28
N SER A 339 -18.42 -37.43 13.99
CA SER A 339 -18.43 -36.06 13.51
C SER A 339 -19.08 -36.00 12.14
N VAL A 340 -20.12 -35.19 12.00
CA VAL A 340 -20.76 -34.89 10.70
C VAL A 340 -20.38 -33.46 10.36
N HIS A 341 -19.66 -33.28 9.26
CA HIS A 341 -19.37 -31.96 8.67
C HIS A 341 -20.23 -31.85 7.42
N ALA A 342 -21.14 -30.87 7.39
CA ALA A 342 -22.06 -30.59 6.29
C ALA A 342 -21.51 -29.45 5.41
#